data_AF-A0A9E5RCF1-F1
#
_entry.id   AF-A0A9E5RCF1-F1
#
_cell.length_a   1.000
_cell.length_b   1.000
_cell.length_c   1.000
_cell.angle_alpha   90.00
_cell.angle_beta   90.00
_cell.angle_gamma   90.00
#
_symmetry.space_group_name_H-M   'P 1'
#
loop_
_entity.id
_entity.type
_entity.pdbx_description
1 polymer ?
#
loop_
_entity_poly.entity_id
_entity_poly.type
_entity_poly.pdbx_seq_one_letter_code
_entity_poly.pdbx_strand_id
1 'polypeptide(L)'
;MLAGLWREHAEPHAVRQPLPAFLDNAPPTVRAAYQYAIEHPNDLAAVPCYCGCGAIGHRDNLGCFVSEFNENGQVVRYDTHGLGCGICVDIALDVQRLRAQGKSLPEVRSYIDAVYGSFGPGTDTPFPTNEDA
;
A
#
# COMPACT_ATOMS: atom_id res chain seq x y z
N MET A 1 -18.58 20.53 33.95
CA MET A 1 -17.61 19.48 34.37
C MET A 1 -17.47 18.53 33.19
N LEU A 2 -16.45 18.72 32.36
CA LEU A 2 -16.18 17.96 31.14
C LEU A 2 -14.82 17.26 31.29
N ALA A 3 -14.83 15.94 31.18
CA ALA A 3 -13.76 15.07 30.70
C ALA A 3 -14.44 13.70 30.52
N GLY A 4 -14.73 13.22 29.32
CA GLY A 4 -13.75 12.97 28.27
C GLY A 4 -13.22 11.55 28.43
N LEU A 5 -14.10 10.56 28.27
CA LEU A 5 -13.76 9.13 28.25
C LEU A 5 -13.11 8.82 26.89
N TRP A 6 -11.79 8.89 26.82
CA TRP A 6 -11.03 8.31 25.73
C TRP A 6 -10.98 6.80 25.94
N ARG A 7 -11.72 6.05 25.10
CA ARG A 7 -11.58 4.60 25.01
C ARG A 7 -10.41 4.30 24.08
N GLU A 8 -9.41 3.64 24.63
CA GLU A 8 -8.36 2.92 23.93
C GLU A 8 -9.02 1.89 22.99
N HIS A 9 -9.15 2.21 21.71
CA HIS A 9 -9.41 1.20 20.69
C HIS A 9 -8.05 0.59 20.33
N ALA A 10 -7.62 -0.39 21.12
CA ALA A 10 -6.58 -1.30 20.68
C ALA A 10 -7.13 -2.06 19.47
N GLU A 11 -6.64 -1.72 18.28
CA GLU A 11 -6.83 -2.49 17.05
C GLU A 11 -6.53 -3.97 17.36
N PRO A 12 -7.41 -4.92 16.98
CA PRO A 12 -7.12 -6.33 17.20
C PRO A 12 -5.79 -6.64 16.53
N HIS A 13 -4.82 -7.14 17.31
CA HIS A 13 -3.47 -7.44 16.84
C HIS A 13 -3.54 -8.24 15.53
N ALA A 14 -3.31 -7.56 14.40
CA ALA A 14 -3.14 -8.22 13.12
C ALA A 14 -2.02 -9.22 13.33
N VAL A 15 -2.34 -10.51 13.22
CA VAL A 15 -1.34 -11.57 13.31
C VAL A 15 -0.35 -11.28 12.19
N ARG A 16 0.85 -10.80 12.56
CA ARG A 16 1.89 -10.45 11.62
C ARG A 16 2.17 -11.68 10.75
N GLN A 17 1.77 -11.62 9.49
CA GLN A 17 1.97 -12.73 8.59
C GLN A 17 3.44 -12.75 8.18
N PRO A 18 4.13 -13.90 8.26
CA PRO A 18 5.48 -14.00 7.74
C PRO A 18 5.46 -13.79 6.22
N LEU A 19 6.50 -13.13 5.70
CA LEU A 19 6.67 -13.00 4.26
C LEU A 19 6.75 -14.40 3.61
N PRO A 20 6.13 -14.59 2.43
CA PRO A 20 6.21 -15.85 1.69
C PRO A 20 7.63 -16.15 1.19
N ALA A 21 7.97 -17.43 1.11
CA ALA A 21 9.33 -17.90 0.77
C ALA A 21 9.87 -17.40 -0.59
N PHE A 22 8.99 -17.03 -1.53
CA PHE A 22 9.46 -16.46 -2.81
C PHE A 22 10.20 -15.11 -2.62
N LEU A 23 10.06 -14.46 -1.47
CA LEU A 23 10.74 -13.23 -1.10
C LEU A 23 12.08 -13.45 -0.38
N ASP A 24 12.48 -14.68 -0.08
CA ASP A 24 13.67 -14.97 0.74
C ASP A 24 14.94 -14.33 0.16
N ASN A 25 15.07 -14.33 -1.17
CA ASN A 25 16.20 -13.76 -1.91
C ASN A 25 15.89 -12.42 -2.59
N ALA A 26 14.70 -11.85 -2.35
CA ALA A 26 14.35 -10.56 -2.92
C ALA A 26 15.19 -9.44 -2.27
N PRO A 27 15.50 -8.35 -3.00
CA PRO A 27 16.18 -7.20 -2.43
C PRO A 27 15.47 -6.67 -1.17
N PRO A 28 16.21 -6.10 -0.18
CA PRO A 28 15.61 -5.60 1.04
C PRO A 28 14.46 -4.59 0.83
N THR A 29 14.57 -3.73 -0.20
CA THR A 29 13.53 -2.76 -0.56
C THR A 29 12.25 -3.44 -1.06
N VAL A 30 12.38 -4.47 -1.89
CA VAL A 30 11.25 -5.28 -2.37
C VAL A 30 10.57 -5.95 -1.19
N ARG A 31 11.34 -6.60 -0.29
CA ARG A 31 10.80 -7.23 0.92
C ARG A 31 10.06 -6.23 1.80
N ALA A 32 10.61 -5.02 1.98
CA ALA A 32 9.97 -3.96 2.75
C ALA A 32 8.66 -3.48 2.11
N ALA A 33 8.60 -3.33 0.79
CA ALA A 33 7.38 -2.97 0.09
C ALA A 33 6.28 -4.03 0.25
N TYR A 34 6.61 -5.32 0.09
CA TYR A 34 5.66 -6.41 0.37
C TYR A 34 5.20 -6.43 1.82
N GLN A 35 6.12 -6.23 2.77
CA GLN A 35 5.77 -6.15 4.20
C GLN A 35 4.78 -5.01 4.45
N TYR A 36 5.03 -3.83 3.88
CA TYR A 36 4.15 -2.68 4.03
C TYR A 36 2.77 -2.92 3.38
N ALA A 37 2.73 -3.54 2.21
CA ALA A 37 1.47 -3.88 1.54
C ALA A 37 0.57 -4.82 2.37
N ILE A 38 1.18 -5.74 3.11
CA ILE A 38 0.47 -6.67 4.01
C ILE A 38 -0.03 -5.94 5.27
N GLU A 39 0.81 -5.08 5.85
CA GLU A 39 0.54 -4.40 7.13
C GLU A 39 -0.38 -3.18 6.97
N HIS A 40 -0.36 -2.52 5.81
CA HIS A 40 -1.06 -1.27 5.52
C HIS A 40 -1.78 -1.30 4.15
N PRO A 41 -2.66 -2.28 3.89
CA PRO A 41 -3.27 -2.45 2.57
C PRO A 41 -4.09 -1.24 2.13
N ASN A 42 -4.81 -0.58 3.05
CA ASN A 42 -5.62 0.60 2.74
C ASN A 42 -4.78 1.77 2.22
N ASP A 43 -3.58 1.97 2.76
CA ASP A 43 -2.68 3.04 2.32
C ASP A 43 -2.27 2.84 0.85
N LEU A 44 -1.97 1.59 0.45
CA LEU A 44 -1.56 1.27 -0.91
C LEU A 44 -2.73 1.14 -1.89
N ALA A 45 -3.93 0.81 -1.41
CA ALA A 45 -5.15 0.82 -2.22
C ALA A 45 -5.60 2.26 -2.58
N ALA A 46 -5.18 3.27 -1.80
CA ALA A 46 -5.50 4.66 -2.03
C ALA A 46 -4.61 5.37 -3.07
N VAL A 47 -3.52 4.72 -3.52
CA VAL A 47 -2.55 5.31 -4.45
C VAL A 47 -2.41 4.52 -5.75
N PRO A 48 -2.29 5.21 -6.90
CA PRO A 48 -2.11 4.56 -8.18
C PRO A 48 -0.65 4.14 -8.36
N CYS A 49 -0.42 3.31 -9.37
CA CYS A 49 0.90 3.07 -9.92
C CYS A 49 0.94 3.48 -11.39
N TYR A 50 2.13 3.89 -11.85
CA TYR A 50 2.33 4.57 -13.13
C TYR A 50 3.18 3.76 -14.11
N CYS A 51 3.25 2.44 -13.92
CA CYS A 51 4.06 1.54 -14.74
C CYS A 51 3.32 0.90 -15.91
N GLY A 52 2.03 1.22 -16.09
CA GLY A 52 1.17 0.62 -17.12
C GLY A 52 0.52 -0.72 -16.75
N CYS A 53 0.68 -1.19 -15.50
CA CYS A 53 0.07 -2.44 -15.02
C CYS A 53 -1.47 -2.44 -14.98
N GLY A 54 -2.11 -1.27 -15.17
CA GLY A 54 -3.55 -1.22 -15.43
C GLY A 54 -3.99 -2.11 -16.59
N ALA A 55 -3.14 -2.32 -17.59
CA ALA A 55 -3.41 -3.20 -18.73
C ALA A 55 -3.51 -4.69 -18.36
N ILE A 56 -2.96 -5.10 -17.20
CA ILE A 56 -3.06 -6.46 -16.66
C ILE A 56 -4.07 -6.57 -15.51
N GLY A 57 -4.81 -5.48 -15.23
CA GLY A 57 -5.92 -5.48 -14.28
C GLY A 57 -5.58 -4.93 -12.89
N HIS A 58 -4.37 -4.40 -12.65
CA HIS A 58 -4.06 -3.73 -11.38
C HIS A 58 -4.82 -2.40 -11.28
N ARG A 59 -5.44 -2.16 -10.12
CA ARG A 59 -6.26 -0.98 -9.88
C ARG A 59 -5.55 0.10 -9.07
N ASP A 60 -4.50 -0.26 -8.37
CA ASP A 60 -3.78 0.57 -7.41
C ASP A 60 -2.42 -0.08 -7.10
N ASN A 61 -1.62 0.57 -6.25
CA ASN A 61 -0.32 0.07 -5.87
C ASN A 61 -0.40 -1.23 -5.05
N LEU A 62 -1.47 -1.45 -4.27
CA LEU A 62 -1.67 -2.70 -3.51
C LEU A 62 -1.75 -3.91 -4.44
N GLY A 63 -2.46 -3.78 -5.57
CA GLY A 63 -2.59 -4.83 -6.57
C GLY A 63 -1.25 -5.35 -7.12
N CYS A 64 -0.17 -4.55 -7.03
CA CYS A 64 1.16 -5.00 -7.42
C CYS A 64 1.81 -6.02 -6.47
N PHE A 65 1.28 -6.17 -5.25
CA PHE A 65 1.84 -7.01 -4.20
C PHE A 65 0.87 -8.09 -3.72
N VAL A 66 -0.42 -7.78 -3.65
CA VAL A 66 -1.46 -8.66 -3.10
C VAL A 66 -2.64 -8.73 -4.05
N SER A 67 -3.09 -9.94 -4.36
CA SER A 67 -4.24 -10.18 -5.24
C SER A 67 -5.48 -10.68 -4.49
N GLU A 68 -5.32 -11.23 -3.29
CA GLU A 68 -6.47 -11.75 -2.52
C GLU A 68 -6.19 -11.74 -1.01
N PHE A 69 -7.16 -11.19 -0.26
CA PHE A 69 -7.28 -11.32 1.19
C PHE A 69 -8.46 -12.23 1.52
N ASN A 70 -8.37 -12.99 2.62
CA ASN A 70 -9.54 -13.69 3.18
C ASN A 70 -10.40 -12.75 4.05
N GLU A 71 -11.53 -13.27 4.54
CA GLU A 71 -12.49 -12.53 5.38
C GLU A 71 -11.89 -12.00 6.69
N ASN A 72 -10.76 -12.56 7.13
CA ASN A 72 -10.04 -12.13 8.33
C ASN A 72 -8.93 -11.11 8.03
N GLY A 73 -8.85 -10.60 6.80
CA GLY A 73 -7.83 -9.64 6.38
C GLY A 73 -6.43 -10.24 6.20
N GLN A 74 -6.32 -11.57 6.12
CA GLN A 74 -5.05 -12.23 5.84
C GLN A 74 -4.83 -12.40 4.34
N VAL A 75 -3.62 -12.19 3.88
CA VAL A 75 -3.24 -12.44 2.48
C VAL A 75 -3.30 -13.95 2.21
N VAL A 76 -4.11 -14.34 1.22
CA VAL A 76 -4.18 -15.72 0.72
C VAL A 76 -3.56 -15.86 -0.67
N ARG A 77 -3.40 -14.76 -1.41
CA ARG A 77 -2.63 -14.73 -2.66
C ARG A 77 -1.83 -13.44 -2.81
N TYR A 78 -0.55 -13.63 -3.12
CA TYR A 78 0.37 -12.55 -3.49
C TYR A 78 0.39 -12.38 -5.00
N ASP A 79 0.61 -11.15 -5.45
CA ASP A 79 1.00 -10.86 -6.83
C ASP A 79 2.54 -10.75 -6.89
N THR A 80 3.18 -11.34 -7.89
CA THR A 80 4.65 -11.33 -8.04
C THR A 80 5.14 -10.20 -8.94
N HIS A 81 4.26 -9.38 -9.52
CA HIS A 81 4.64 -8.26 -10.39
C HIS A 81 5.54 -7.26 -9.66
N GLY A 82 5.25 -6.99 -8.37
CA GLY A 82 6.07 -6.14 -7.50
C GLY A 82 7.53 -6.59 -7.36
N LEU A 83 7.85 -7.88 -7.58
CA LEU A 83 9.25 -8.35 -7.57
C LEU A 83 10.11 -7.68 -8.64
N GLY A 84 9.53 -7.41 -9.81
CA GLY A 84 10.24 -6.90 -10.98
C GLY A 84 9.98 -5.42 -11.27
N CYS A 85 9.09 -4.77 -10.52
CA CYS A 85 8.60 -3.44 -10.84
C CYS A 85 9.11 -2.39 -9.84
N GLY A 86 10.28 -1.82 -10.13
CA GLY A 86 10.96 -0.84 -9.26
C GLY A 86 10.09 0.35 -8.89
N ILE A 87 9.36 0.92 -9.84
CA ILE A 87 8.46 2.06 -9.59
C ILE A 87 7.34 1.72 -8.60
N CYS A 88 6.78 0.50 -8.63
CA CYS A 88 5.76 0.10 -7.68
C CYS A 88 6.33 -0.05 -6.27
N VAL A 89 7.57 -0.56 -6.17
CA VAL A 89 8.33 -0.66 -4.91
C VAL A 89 8.64 0.74 -4.36
N ASP A 90 9.13 1.65 -5.20
CA ASP A 90 9.45 3.02 -4.80
C ASP A 90 8.20 3.79 -4.33
N ILE A 91 7.08 3.65 -5.04
CA ILE A 91 5.78 4.20 -4.63
C ILE A 91 5.37 3.67 -3.24
N ALA A 92 5.43 2.35 -3.02
CA ALA A 92 5.04 1.77 -1.73
C ALA A 92 5.91 2.30 -0.58
N LEU A 93 7.22 2.44 -0.80
CA LEU A 93 8.16 2.96 0.19
C LEU A 93 8.00 4.47 0.41
N ASP A 94 7.61 5.23 -0.61
CA ASP A 94 7.25 6.64 -0.46
C ASP A 94 5.96 6.82 0.32
N VAL A 95 4.94 5.99 0.07
CA VAL A 95 3.71 5.96 0.87
C VAL A 95 4.06 5.68 2.33
N GLN A 96 4.81 4.61 2.60
CA GLN A 96 5.28 4.28 3.95
C GLN A 96 5.96 5.47 4.63
N ARG A 97 6.92 6.10 3.94
CA ARG A 97 7.68 7.24 4.44
C ARG A 97 6.77 8.42 4.76
N LEU A 98 5.82 8.76 3.90
CA LEU A 98 4.95 9.92 4.06
C LEU A 98 3.87 9.68 5.13
N ARG A 99 3.32 8.47 5.23
CA ARG A 99 2.40 8.09 6.30
C ARG A 99 3.08 8.10 7.66
N ALA A 100 4.32 7.63 7.76
CA ALA A 100 5.14 7.76 8.96
C ALA A 100 5.44 9.23 9.35
N GLN A 101 5.32 10.18 8.42
CA GLN A 101 5.43 11.63 8.68
C GLN A 101 4.08 12.27 9.07
N GLY A 102 3.00 11.49 9.19
CA GLY A 102 1.68 11.97 9.57
C GLY A 102 0.87 12.61 8.44
N LYS A 103 1.28 12.43 7.17
CA LYS A 103 0.53 12.97 6.03
C LYS A 103 -0.79 12.22 5.82
N SER A 104 -1.82 12.96 5.43
CA SER A 104 -3.10 12.35 5.06
C SER A 104 -3.01 11.64 3.69
N LEU A 105 -3.92 10.69 3.44
CA LEU A 105 -3.95 9.98 2.15
C LEU A 105 -4.11 10.93 0.93
N PRO A 106 -4.93 12.00 0.98
CA PRO A 106 -4.95 13.02 -0.07
C PRO A 106 -3.59 13.68 -0.33
N GLU A 107 -2.82 13.99 0.73
CA GLU A 107 -1.48 14.58 0.60
C GLU A 107 -0.48 13.58 0.01
N VAL A 108 -0.54 12.32 0.46
CA VAL A 108 0.28 11.24 -0.09
C VAL A 108 -0.05 11.01 -1.56
N ARG A 109 -1.33 10.88 -1.91
CA ARG A 109 -1.79 10.73 -3.30
C ARG A 109 -1.27 11.86 -4.17
N SER A 110 -1.43 13.11 -3.72
CA SER A 110 -0.94 14.28 -4.48
C SER A 110 0.57 14.26 -4.70
N TYR A 111 1.34 13.81 -3.70
CA TYR A 111 2.78 13.63 -3.85
C TYR A 111 3.12 12.54 -4.88
N ILE A 112 2.47 11.38 -4.79
CA ILE A 112 2.70 10.25 -5.70
C ILE A 112 2.36 10.64 -7.14
N ASP A 113 1.22 11.30 -7.37
CA ASP A 113 0.83 11.80 -8.69
C ASP A 113 1.87 12.79 -9.25
N ALA A 114 2.40 13.69 -8.42
CA ALA A 114 3.39 14.68 -8.84
C ALA A 114 4.77 14.06 -9.15
N VAL A 115 5.20 13.05 -8.39
CA VAL A 115 6.52 12.41 -8.55
C VAL A 115 6.52 11.37 -9.67
N TYR A 116 5.44 10.60 -9.80
CA TYR A 116 5.39 9.44 -10.67
C TYR A 116 4.46 9.60 -11.89
N GLY A 117 3.61 10.63 -11.94
CA GLY A 117 2.65 10.85 -13.03
C GLY A 117 3.27 11.05 -14.41
N SER A 118 4.55 11.44 -14.50
CA SER A 118 5.25 11.57 -15.79
C SER A 118 5.61 10.22 -16.45
N PHE A 119 5.56 9.11 -15.72
CA PHE A 119 5.87 7.77 -16.27
C PHE A 119 4.74 7.20 -17.12
N GLY A 120 3.50 7.65 -16.95
CA GLY A 120 2.36 7.19 -17.72
C GLY A 120 1.02 7.56 -17.07
N PRO A 121 -0.11 7.06 -17.60
CA PRO A 121 -1.37 7.15 -16.89
C PRO A 121 -1.30 6.31 -15.61
N GLY A 122 -1.91 6.80 -14.54
CA GLY A 122 -2.09 6.03 -13.31
C GLY A 122 -3.12 4.92 -13.53
N THR A 123 -3.06 3.89 -12.70
CA THR A 123 -4.16 2.93 -12.53
C THR A 123 -5.47 3.63 -12.13
N ASP A 124 -6.61 2.97 -12.36
CA ASP A 124 -7.96 3.47 -12.02
C ASP A 124 -8.21 3.45 -10.50
N THR A 125 -7.48 4.32 -9.80
CA THR A 125 -7.50 4.47 -8.35
C THR A 125 -8.26 5.73 -7.98
N PRO A 126 -9.43 5.61 -7.32
CA PRO A 126 -10.17 6.76 -6.81
C PRO A 126 -9.29 7.66 -5.95
N PHE A 127 -9.53 8.98 -6.00
CA PHE A 127 -8.81 9.90 -5.14
C PHE A 127 -9.35 9.77 -3.70
N PRO A 128 -8.50 9.55 -2.68
CA PRO A 128 -8.94 9.32 -1.31
C PRO A 128 -9.46 10.61 -0.66
N THR A 129 -10.26 10.45 0.37
CA THR A 129 -10.73 11.49 1.29
C THR A 129 -9.89 11.49 2.57
N ASN A 130 -10.10 12.47 3.45
CA ASN A 130 -9.46 12.47 4.78
C ASN A 130 -10.07 11.43 5.74
N GLU A 131 -11.20 10.82 5.36
CA GLU A 131 -11.91 9.83 6.17
C GLU A 131 -11.43 8.39 5.88
N ASP A 132 -10.66 8.19 4.81
CA ASP A 132 -10.12 6.90 4.39
C ASP A 132 -8.85 6.50 5.17
N ALA A 133 -8.45 7.30 6.16
CA ALA A 133 -7.16 7.25 6.85
C ALA A 133 -7.11 6.33 8.08
#